data_AF-W2CWG4-F1
#
_entry.id   AF-W2CWG4-F1
#
_cell.length_a   1.000
_cell.length_b   1.000
_cell.length_c   1.000
_cell.angle_alpha   90.00
_cell.angle_beta   90.00
_cell.angle_gamma   90.00
#
_symmetry.space_group_name_H-M   'P 1'
#
loop_
_entity.id
_entity.type
_entity.pdbx_description
1 polymer ?
#
loop_
_entity_poly.entity_id
_entity_poly.type
_entity_poly.pdbx_seq_one_letter_code
_entity_poly.pdbx_strand_id
1 'polypeptide(L)'
;SSIIQQVIEMPCSKDEEGELLPEIIPFAEDAKARLYMWQEEHAKLCDTEHNETLVGVYCKLEVYVIRFCLIIQMARWACSEGDKTEIDLVSVERAITLTEYFRHSAQQVHSEIAGVQLTQQQQQLLAELPASFQTAEALSVAERLGMKERAFKDFLSRNIGHLFAKERHLS
;
A
#
# COMPACT_ATOMS: atom_id res chain seq x y z
N SER A 1 8.57 -8.36 -28.23
CA SER A 1 9.30 -7.54 -27.25
C SER A 1 8.41 -7.22 -26.07
N SER A 2 8.97 -7.10 -24.87
CA SER A 2 8.26 -6.58 -23.70
C SER A 2 7.92 -5.10 -23.92
N ILE A 3 6.74 -4.65 -23.48
CA ILE A 3 6.30 -3.24 -23.55
C ILE A 3 7.34 -2.32 -22.91
N ILE A 4 7.97 -2.76 -21.82
CA ILE A 4 9.02 -2.01 -21.12
C ILE A 4 10.19 -1.71 -22.07
N GLN A 5 10.58 -2.69 -22.89
CA GLN A 5 11.69 -2.52 -23.81
C GLN A 5 11.33 -1.56 -24.96
N GLN A 6 10.09 -1.63 -25.46
CA GLN A 6 9.62 -0.68 -26.47
C GLN A 6 9.62 0.76 -25.96
N VAL A 7 9.22 0.98 -24.70
CA VAL A 7 9.24 2.31 -24.07
C VAL A 7 10.68 2.81 -23.85
N ILE A 8 11.61 1.92 -23.45
CA ILE A 8 13.03 2.28 -23.26
C ILE A 8 13.72 2.62 -24.59
N GLU A 9 13.37 1.92 -25.67
CA GLU A 9 13.94 2.10 -27.00
C GLU A 9 13.33 3.29 -27.78
N MET A 10 12.34 3.98 -27.21
CA MET A 10 11.72 5.13 -27.87
C MET A 10 12.76 6.23 -28.16
N PRO A 11 12.73 6.80 -29.37
CA PRO A 11 13.64 7.88 -29.72
C PRO A 11 13.35 9.12 -28.87
N CYS A 12 14.39 9.63 -28.20
CA CYS A 12 14.35 10.91 -27.51
C CYS A 12 14.99 11.98 -28.38
N SER A 13 14.36 13.16 -28.43
CA SER A 13 14.93 14.33 -29.08
C SER A 13 16.18 14.77 -28.32
N LYS A 14 17.22 15.15 -29.06
CA LYS A 14 18.47 15.68 -28.51
C LYS A 14 18.77 17.04 -29.14
N ASP A 15 19.43 17.91 -28.39
CA ASP A 15 19.94 19.17 -28.93
C ASP A 15 21.25 18.97 -29.71
N GLU A 16 21.83 20.08 -30.18
CA GLU A 16 23.07 20.10 -30.95
C GLU A 16 24.28 19.58 -30.16
N GLU A 17 24.21 19.57 -28.83
CA GLU A 17 25.26 19.11 -27.92
C GLU A 17 25.06 17.64 -27.51
N GLY A 18 23.95 17.02 -27.93
CA GLY A 18 23.61 15.63 -27.65
C GLY A 18 22.85 15.43 -26.33
N GLU A 19 22.44 16.52 -25.67
CA GLU A 19 21.65 16.50 -24.44
C GLU A 19 20.16 16.26 -24.74
N LEU A 20 19.45 15.63 -23.81
CA LEU A 20 18.04 15.27 -24.02
C LEU A 20 17.15 16.52 -23.95
N LEU A 21 16.36 16.74 -25.01
CA LEU A 21 15.35 17.79 -25.04
C LEU A 21 14.05 17.27 -24.40
N PRO A 22 13.59 17.88 -23.30
CA PRO A 22 12.34 17.50 -22.67
C PRO A 22 11.16 17.90 -23.55
N GLU A 23 10.19 17.01 -23.69
CA GLU A 23 8.92 17.28 -24.36
C GLU A 23 7.80 17.31 -23.33
N ILE A 24 6.97 18.36 -23.38
CA ILE A 24 5.82 18.51 -22.49
C ILE A 24 4.62 17.82 -23.14
N ILE A 25 4.08 16.83 -22.46
CA ILE A 25 2.80 16.20 -22.81
C ILE A 25 1.75 16.74 -21.83
N PRO A 26 0.86 17.65 -22.27
CA PRO A 26 -0.19 18.18 -21.41
C PRO A 26 -1.23 17.10 -21.08
N PHE A 27 -2.07 17.36 -20.07
CA PHE A 27 -3.28 16.58 -19.84
C PHE A 27 -4.41 17.10 -20.72
N ALA A 28 -5.23 16.20 -21.25
CA ALA A 28 -6.54 16.56 -21.80
C ALA A 28 -7.39 17.23 -20.70
N GLU A 29 -8.30 18.14 -21.07
CA GLU A 29 -9.08 18.92 -20.10
C GLU A 29 -9.93 18.03 -19.18
N ASP A 30 -10.59 17.00 -19.71
CA ASP A 30 -11.38 16.05 -18.94
C ASP A 30 -10.52 15.17 -18.03
N ALA A 31 -9.37 14.72 -18.53
CA ALA A 31 -8.37 13.96 -17.79
C ALA A 31 -7.82 14.76 -16.61
N LYS A 32 -7.50 16.04 -16.83
CA LYS A 32 -7.03 16.97 -15.80
C LYS A 32 -8.09 17.22 -14.73
N ALA A 33 -9.33 17.47 -15.14
CA ALA A 33 -10.45 17.65 -14.20
C ALA A 33 -10.64 16.40 -13.32
N ARG A 34 -10.59 15.21 -13.94
CA ARG A 34 -10.69 13.94 -13.21
C ARG A 34 -9.55 13.72 -12.22
N LEU A 35 -8.32 14.06 -12.60
CA LEU A 35 -7.15 13.99 -11.72
C LEU A 35 -7.32 14.93 -10.51
N TYR A 36 -7.76 16.17 -10.73
CA TYR A 36 -7.99 17.13 -9.64
C TYR A 36 -9.09 16.67 -8.67
N MET A 37 -10.19 16.11 -9.18
CA MET A 37 -11.22 15.52 -8.33
C MET A 37 -10.65 14.42 -7.43
N TRP A 38 -9.85 13.51 -8.00
CA TRP A 38 -9.20 12.46 -7.22
C TRP A 38 -8.21 13.03 -6.19
N GLN A 39 -7.40 14.03 -6.56
CA GLN A 39 -6.46 14.65 -5.63
C GLN A 39 -7.17 15.34 -4.45
N GLU A 40 -8.32 15.96 -4.68
CA GLU A 40 -9.14 16.54 -3.62
C GLU A 40 -9.69 15.46 -2.66
N GLU A 41 -10.17 14.34 -3.20
CA GLU A 41 -10.61 13.19 -2.40
C GLU A 41 -9.45 12.58 -1.61
N HIS A 42 -8.29 12.41 -2.24
CA HIS A 42 -7.07 11.87 -1.62
C HIS A 42 -6.53 12.78 -0.51
N ALA A 43 -6.58 14.10 -0.69
CA ALA A 43 -6.19 15.05 0.35
C ALA A 43 -7.06 14.92 1.62
N LYS A 44 -8.38 14.75 1.46
CA LYS A 44 -9.29 14.50 2.60
C LYS A 44 -8.96 13.19 3.33
N LEU A 45 -8.53 12.16 2.59
CA LEU A 45 -8.06 10.91 3.18
C LEU A 45 -6.76 11.11 3.97
N CYS A 46 -5.80 11.87 3.44
CA CYS A 46 -4.57 12.22 4.15
C CYS A 46 -4.86 12.95 5.47
N ASP A 47 -5.77 13.94 5.46
CA ASP A 47 -6.11 14.75 6.64
C ASP A 47 -6.78 13.94 7.77
N THR A 48 -7.40 12.80 7.44
CA THR A 48 -8.12 11.95 8.41
C THR A 48 -7.32 10.72 8.84
N GLU A 49 -6.17 10.46 8.23
CA GLU A 49 -5.29 9.35 8.56
C GLU A 49 -4.40 9.68 9.76
N HIS A 50 -4.51 8.88 10.82
CA HIS A 50 -3.79 9.12 12.08
C HIS A 50 -2.45 8.38 12.12
N ASN A 51 -2.22 7.45 11.20
CA ASN A 51 -1.00 6.67 11.12
C ASN A 51 0.05 7.40 10.28
N GLU A 52 1.09 7.94 10.94
CA GLU A 52 2.18 8.68 10.30
C GLU A 52 2.88 7.90 9.17
N THR A 53 2.98 6.57 9.29
CA THR A 53 3.57 5.73 8.23
C THR A 53 2.68 5.69 7.00
N LEU A 54 1.36 5.54 7.19
CA LEU A 54 0.40 5.56 6.09
C LEU A 54 0.28 6.94 5.46
N VAL A 55 0.32 8.02 6.26
CA VAL A 55 0.41 9.41 5.75
C VAL A 55 1.62 9.57 4.84
N GLY A 56 2.79 9.09 5.26
CA GLY A 56 4.01 9.11 4.44
C GLY A 56 3.88 8.33 3.13
N VAL A 57 3.08 7.26 3.10
CA VAL A 57 2.75 6.54 1.86
C VAL A 57 1.80 7.37 0.99
N TYR A 58 0.74 7.94 1.56
CA TYR A 58 -0.26 8.70 0.80
C TYR A 58 0.34 9.94 0.14
N CYS A 59 1.23 10.68 0.81
CA CYS A 59 1.94 11.82 0.22
C CYS A 59 2.81 11.40 -0.98
N LYS A 60 3.41 10.21 -0.95
CA LYS A 60 4.18 9.71 -2.10
C LYS A 60 3.26 9.33 -3.25
N LEU A 61 2.13 8.70 -2.97
CA LEU A 61 1.14 8.31 -3.96
C LEU A 61 0.55 9.52 -4.69
N GLU A 62 0.35 10.64 -4.00
CA GLU A 62 -0.08 11.91 -4.60
C GLU A 62 0.88 12.43 -5.68
N VAL A 63 2.19 12.25 -5.48
CA VAL A 63 3.20 12.61 -6.50
C VAL A 63 3.30 11.52 -7.58
N TYR A 64 3.13 10.26 -7.21
CA TYR A 64 3.29 9.13 -8.13
C TYR A 64 2.15 8.99 -9.12
N VAL A 65 0.92 9.38 -8.78
CA VAL A 65 -0.22 9.30 -9.72
C VAL A 65 0.08 10.06 -11.02
N ILE A 66 0.68 11.26 -10.93
CA ILE A 66 1.05 12.07 -12.11
C ILE A 66 2.09 11.34 -12.97
N ARG A 67 3.07 10.69 -12.33
CA ARG A 67 4.10 9.90 -13.03
C ARG A 67 3.48 8.68 -13.68
N PHE A 68 2.55 8.01 -13.02
CA PHE A 68 1.82 6.87 -13.58
C PHE A 68 0.98 7.29 -14.77
N CYS A 69 0.32 8.45 -14.73
CA CYS A 69 -0.41 8.98 -15.88
C CYS A 69 0.48 9.06 -17.12
N LEU A 70 1.68 9.66 -16.98
CA LEU A 70 2.64 9.76 -18.08
C LEU A 70 3.14 8.38 -18.53
N ILE A 71 3.57 7.52 -17.61
CA ILE A 71 4.09 6.19 -17.94
C ILE A 71 3.04 5.36 -18.68
N ILE A 72 1.79 5.40 -18.24
CA ILE A 72 0.68 4.66 -18.85
C ILE A 72 0.35 5.23 -20.22
N GLN A 73 0.33 6.56 -20.40
CA GLN A 73 0.14 7.17 -21.71
C GLN A 73 1.22 6.74 -22.70
N MET A 74 2.49 6.79 -22.28
CA MET A 74 3.62 6.39 -23.13
C MET A 74 3.58 4.88 -23.46
N ALA A 75 3.22 4.03 -22.50
CA ALA A 75 3.08 2.60 -22.73
C ALA A 75 1.94 2.29 -23.72
N ARG A 76 0.81 2.99 -23.60
CA ARG A 76 -0.32 2.88 -24.55
C ARG A 76 0.07 3.36 -25.93
N TRP A 77 0.76 4.48 -26.04
CA TRP A 77 1.28 4.97 -27.32
C TRP A 77 2.21 3.97 -27.98
N ALA A 78 3.16 3.38 -27.23
CA ALA A 78 4.04 2.32 -27.72
C ALA A 78 3.27 1.08 -28.24
N CYS A 79 2.09 0.82 -27.68
CA CYS A 79 1.19 -0.27 -28.09
C CYS A 79 0.13 0.14 -29.13
N SER A 80 0.17 1.38 -29.65
CA SER A 80 -0.86 1.94 -30.54
C SER A 80 -2.28 1.98 -29.93
N GLU A 81 -2.37 2.07 -28.60
CA GLU A 81 -3.62 2.20 -27.82
C GLU A 81 -3.93 3.65 -27.39
N GLY A 82 -3.13 4.61 -27.86
CA GLY A 82 -3.23 6.03 -27.57
C GLY A 82 -2.21 6.83 -28.39
N ASP A 83 -2.23 8.15 -28.27
CA ASP A 83 -1.25 9.04 -28.90
C ASP A 83 -0.28 9.66 -27.87
N LYS A 84 0.62 10.52 -28.35
CA LYS A 84 1.65 11.19 -27.55
C LYS A 84 1.37 12.69 -27.36
N THR A 85 0.22 13.16 -27.82
CA THR A 85 -0.10 14.60 -27.85
C THR A 85 -0.59 15.09 -26.51
N GLU A 86 -1.34 14.25 -25.79
CA GLU A 86 -1.85 14.55 -24.46
C GLU A 86 -1.99 13.27 -23.62
N ILE A 87 -2.02 13.45 -22.30
CA ILE A 87 -2.43 12.42 -21.36
C ILE A 87 -3.95 12.42 -21.31
N ASP A 88 -4.55 11.37 -21.86
CA ASP A 88 -6.00 11.23 -21.96
C ASP A 88 -6.64 10.70 -20.65
N LEU A 89 -7.97 10.72 -20.62
CA LEU A 89 -8.75 10.25 -19.48
C LEU A 89 -8.51 8.77 -19.14
N VAL A 90 -8.31 7.92 -20.14
CA VAL A 90 -8.08 6.48 -19.93
C VAL A 90 -6.76 6.25 -19.19
N SER A 91 -5.71 7.01 -19.51
CA SER A 91 -4.43 6.94 -18.81
C SER A 91 -4.55 7.43 -17.37
N VAL A 92 -5.31 8.50 -17.13
CA VAL A 92 -5.58 9.01 -15.77
C VAL A 92 -6.37 8.00 -14.94
N GLU A 93 -7.45 7.42 -15.46
CA GLU A 93 -8.24 6.43 -14.71
C GLU A 93 -7.44 5.17 -14.38
N ARG A 94 -6.59 4.71 -15.31
CA ARG A 94 -5.67 3.58 -15.06
C ARG A 94 -4.62 3.94 -14.00
N ALA A 95 -4.09 5.16 -14.02
CA ALA A 95 -3.13 5.63 -13.02
C ALA A 95 -3.76 5.74 -11.63
N ILE A 96 -4.98 6.26 -11.54
CA ILE A 96 -5.77 6.32 -10.30
C ILE A 96 -6.00 4.91 -9.77
N THR A 97 -6.46 3.99 -10.61
CA THR A 97 -6.70 2.59 -10.23
C THR A 97 -5.43 1.94 -9.66
N LEU A 98 -4.29 2.15 -10.31
CA LEU A 98 -3.01 1.62 -9.83
C LEU A 98 -2.59 2.26 -8.49
N THR A 99 -2.83 3.55 -8.33
CA THR A 99 -2.52 4.30 -7.11
C THR A 99 -3.36 3.79 -5.93
N GLU A 100 -4.66 3.59 -6.15
CA GLU A 100 -5.59 3.02 -5.15
C GLU A 100 -5.21 1.59 -4.77
N TYR A 101 -4.79 0.78 -5.73
CA TYR A 101 -4.28 -0.56 -5.45
C TYR A 101 -3.08 -0.52 -4.50
N PHE A 102 -2.10 0.35 -4.74
CA PHE A 102 -0.95 0.49 -3.85
C PHE A 102 -1.35 1.05 -2.48
N ARG A 103 -2.29 2.00 -2.43
CA ARG A 103 -2.83 2.55 -1.18
C ARG A 103 -3.45 1.44 -0.32
N HIS A 104 -4.36 0.65 -0.91
CA HIS A 104 -5.00 -0.47 -0.22
C HIS A 104 -4.01 -1.56 0.20
N SER A 105 -3.04 -1.87 -0.65
CA SER A 105 -1.99 -2.85 -0.33
C SER A 105 -1.14 -2.38 0.86
N ALA A 106 -0.79 -1.09 0.92
CA ALA A 106 -0.05 -0.52 2.04
C ALA A 106 -0.86 -0.57 3.34
N GLN A 107 -2.17 -0.28 3.28
CA GLN A 107 -3.07 -0.43 4.43
C GLN A 107 -3.12 -1.88 4.92
N GLN A 108 -3.23 -2.85 4.02
CA GLN A 108 -3.25 -4.28 4.37
C GLN A 108 -1.92 -4.72 4.99
N VAL A 109 -0.80 -4.42 4.36
CA VAL A 109 0.54 -4.75 4.89
C VAL A 109 0.76 -4.09 6.25
N HIS A 110 0.36 -2.82 6.41
CA HIS A 110 0.45 -2.16 7.71
C HIS A 110 -0.46 -2.82 8.74
N SER A 111 -1.68 -3.23 8.37
CA SER A 111 -2.59 -3.95 9.26
C SER A 111 -2.00 -5.28 9.73
N GLU A 112 -1.39 -6.05 8.83
CA GLU A 112 -0.69 -7.31 9.13
C GLU A 112 0.52 -7.05 10.06
N ILE A 113 1.36 -6.06 9.73
CA ILE A 113 2.52 -5.70 10.57
C ILE A 113 2.05 -5.25 11.96
N ALA A 114 1.04 -4.39 12.05
CA ALA A 114 0.47 -3.94 13.32
C ALA A 114 -0.17 -5.10 14.12
N GLY A 115 -0.76 -6.08 13.44
CA GLY A 115 -1.22 -7.34 14.04
C GLY A 115 -0.09 -8.23 14.56
N VAL A 116 1.14 -8.02 14.08
CA VAL A 116 2.35 -8.79 14.43
C VAL A 116 3.30 -8.05 15.40
N GLN A 117 3.09 -6.75 15.69
CA GLN A 117 3.93 -6.00 16.65
C GLN A 117 3.65 -6.44 18.09
N LEU A 118 4.20 -7.58 18.47
CA LEU A 118 4.19 -8.12 19.81
C LEU A 118 5.21 -7.37 20.66
N THR A 119 4.82 -6.93 21.85
CA THR A 119 5.78 -6.42 22.84
C THR A 119 6.78 -7.53 23.21
N GLN A 120 7.95 -7.17 23.72
CA GLN A 120 8.93 -8.17 24.19
C GLN A 120 8.30 -9.18 25.18
N GLN A 121 7.41 -8.70 26.05
CA GLN A 121 6.67 -9.54 27.00
C GLN A 121 5.70 -10.51 26.29
N GLN A 122 5.02 -10.07 25.21
CA GLN A 122 4.13 -10.92 24.41
C GLN A 122 4.92 -11.94 23.55
N GLN A 123 6.09 -11.56 23.04
CA GLN A 123 7.00 -12.47 22.32
C GLN A 123 7.53 -13.57 23.24
N GLN A 124 7.97 -13.20 24.46
CA GLN A 124 8.39 -14.17 25.48
C GLN A 124 7.24 -15.10 25.88
N LEU A 125 6.04 -14.54 26.08
CA LEU A 125 4.86 -15.34 26.36
C LEU A 125 4.61 -16.39 25.27
N LEU A 126 4.61 -15.99 23.99
CA LEU A 126 4.42 -16.92 22.87
C LEU A 126 5.52 -17.99 22.77
N ALA A 127 6.77 -17.65 23.08
CA ALA A 127 7.87 -18.59 23.08
C ALA A 127 7.77 -19.64 24.20
N GLU A 128 7.13 -19.29 25.31
CA GLU A 128 6.98 -20.18 26.48
C GLU A 128 5.64 -20.95 26.50
N LEU A 129 4.65 -20.53 25.72
CA LEU A 129 3.38 -21.24 25.62
C LEU A 129 3.54 -22.56 24.84
N PRO A 130 2.94 -23.67 25.31
CA PRO A 130 2.90 -24.90 24.54
C PRO A 130 1.96 -24.76 23.33
N ALA A 131 2.09 -25.66 22.35
CA ALA A 131 1.30 -25.62 21.12
C ALA A 131 -0.23 -25.68 21.36
N SER A 132 -0.65 -26.33 22.44
CA SER A 132 -2.02 -26.35 22.95
C SER A 132 -1.98 -26.09 24.46
N PHE A 133 -2.85 -25.22 24.96
CA PHE A 133 -2.91 -24.86 26.38
C PHE A 133 -4.34 -24.60 26.82
N GLN A 134 -4.62 -24.79 28.11
CA GLN A 134 -5.80 -24.20 28.73
C GLN A 134 -5.53 -22.75 29.15
N THR A 135 -6.55 -21.90 29.12
CA THR A 135 -6.43 -20.49 29.52
C THR A 135 -5.85 -20.32 30.92
N ALA A 136 -6.15 -21.23 31.85
CA ALA A 136 -5.64 -21.18 33.22
C ALA A 136 -4.12 -21.42 33.28
N GLU A 137 -3.59 -22.36 32.50
CA GLU A 137 -2.16 -22.69 32.44
C GLU A 137 -1.37 -21.54 31.80
N ALA A 138 -1.88 -21.02 30.69
CA ALA A 138 -1.29 -19.89 29.99
C ALA A 138 -1.31 -18.59 30.82
N LEU A 139 -2.31 -18.42 31.68
CA LEU A 139 -2.37 -17.30 32.61
C LEU A 139 -1.23 -17.37 33.65
N SER A 140 -0.89 -18.55 34.16
CA SER A 140 0.25 -18.72 35.08
C SER A 140 1.60 -18.36 34.43
N VAL A 141 1.77 -18.67 33.13
CA VAL A 141 2.96 -18.24 32.37
C VAL A 141 2.99 -16.72 32.22
N ALA A 142 1.85 -16.11 31.88
CA ALA A 142 1.72 -14.66 31.74
C ALA A 142 2.03 -13.91 33.05
N GLU A 143 1.51 -14.39 34.19
CA GLU A 143 1.78 -13.81 35.50
C GLU A 143 3.27 -13.86 35.88
N ARG A 144 3.94 -14.99 35.61
CA ARG A 144 5.39 -15.12 35.83
C ARG A 144 6.20 -14.13 35.00
N LEU A 145 5.74 -13.82 33.79
CA LEU A 145 6.34 -12.81 32.92
C LEU A 145 5.93 -11.37 33.27
N GLY A 146 5.14 -11.17 34.34
CA GLY A 146 4.68 -9.86 34.80
C GLY A 146 3.53 -9.27 34.00
N MET A 147 2.81 -10.08 33.22
CA MET A 147 1.64 -9.65 32.45
C MET A 147 0.38 -9.78 33.32
N LYS A 148 -0.38 -8.69 33.45
CA LYS A 148 -1.64 -8.70 34.22
C LYS A 148 -2.70 -9.55 33.51
N GLU A 149 -3.54 -10.26 34.28
CA GLU A 149 -4.61 -11.11 33.76
C GLU A 149 -5.50 -10.41 32.70
N ARG A 150 -5.90 -9.17 32.95
CA ARG A 150 -6.71 -8.38 32.00
C ARG A 150 -5.97 -8.18 30.67
N ALA A 151 -4.70 -7.78 30.73
CA ALA A 151 -3.88 -7.58 29.54
C ALA A 151 -3.65 -8.90 28.77
N PHE A 152 -3.50 -10.01 29.49
CA PHE A 152 -3.39 -11.35 28.89
C PHE A 152 -4.69 -11.78 28.17
N LYS A 153 -5.85 -11.63 28.82
CA LYS A 153 -7.15 -11.94 28.20
C LYS A 153 -7.46 -11.05 27.00
N ASP A 154 -7.14 -9.76 27.09
CA ASP A 154 -7.25 -8.82 25.96
C ASP A 154 -6.31 -9.23 24.82
N PHE A 155 -5.09 -9.66 25.13
CA PHE A 155 -4.13 -10.14 24.15
C PHE A 155 -4.61 -11.42 23.44
N LEU A 156 -5.08 -12.44 24.18
CA LEU A 156 -5.65 -13.64 23.58
C LEU A 156 -6.84 -13.32 22.67
N SER A 157 -7.81 -12.56 23.16
CA SER A 157 -9.05 -12.27 22.42
C SER A 157 -8.82 -11.47 21.13
N ARG A 158 -7.90 -10.50 21.14
CA ARG A 158 -7.54 -9.70 19.96
C ARG A 158 -6.80 -10.48 18.89
N ASN A 159 -6.17 -11.60 19.26
CA ASN A 159 -5.32 -12.39 18.37
C ASN A 159 -5.94 -13.74 17.98
N ILE A 160 -7.22 -13.98 18.29
CA ILE A 160 -7.93 -15.17 17.81
C ILE A 160 -8.12 -15.07 16.29
N GLY A 161 -7.73 -16.11 15.57
CA GLY A 161 -7.74 -16.15 14.10
C GLY A 161 -6.47 -15.62 13.45
N HIS A 162 -5.53 -15.07 14.24
CA HIS A 162 -4.21 -14.64 13.78
C HIS A 162 -3.09 -15.45 14.47
N LEU A 163 -2.91 -15.29 15.79
CA LEU A 163 -1.89 -16.03 16.56
C LEU A 163 -2.44 -17.25 17.30
N PHE A 164 -3.74 -17.23 17.63
CA PHE A 164 -4.38 -18.29 18.40
C PHE A 164 -5.60 -18.85 17.68
N ALA A 165 -5.83 -20.15 17.79
CA ALA A 165 -7.04 -20.81 17.33
C ALA A 165 -7.75 -21.48 18.52
N LYS A 166 -9.09 -21.45 18.54
CA LYS A 166 -9.87 -22.23 19.51
C LYS A 166 -10.00 -23.66 19.00
N GLU A 167 -9.46 -24.61 19.74
CA GLU A 167 -9.75 -26.02 19.48
C GLU A 167 -11.21 -26.32 19.82
N ARG A 168 -11.97 -26.82 18.83
CA ARG A 168 -13.26 -27.46 19.07
C ARG A 168 -12.97 -28.93 19.32
N HIS A 169 -13.17 -29.40 20.56
CA HIS A 169 -13.24 -30.83 20.80
C HIS A 169 -14.44 -31.37 20.01
N LEU A 170 -14.16 -32.14 18.94
CA LEU A 170 -15.12 -33.08 18.37
C LEU A 170 -15.30 -34.18 19.42
N SER A 171 -16.29 -33.99 20.29
CA SER A 171 -16.89 -35.03 21.10
C SER A 171 -17.80 -35.90 20.24
#